data_AF-A0A814J4G8-F1
#
_entry.id   AF-A0A814J4G8-F1
#
_cell.length_a   1.000
_cell.length_b   1.000
_cell.length_c   1.000
_cell.angle_alpha   90.00
_cell.angle_beta   90.00
_cell.angle_gamma   90.00
#
_symmetry.space_group_name_H-M   'P 1'
#
loop_
_entity.id
_entity.type
_entity.pdbx_description
1 polymer ?
#
loop_
_entity_poly.entity_id
_entity_poly.type
_entity_poly.pdbx_seq_one_letter_code
_entity_poly.pdbx_strand_id
1 'polypeptide(L)'
;MKNGQKQLNWSQANETRLVTKCRYIIEVINRIFKQQFEALKETQNSMLSHIFDDYRIAASLINGFFSERISDKEDVEEIAQNMKKKLKLRNDMEKYFELRLTSSQNLFTKIEEYYQLERAFGYLFKHFSANEDYEFLVSNNLENDE
;
A
#
# COMPACT_ATOMS: atom_id res chain seq x y z
N MET A 1 -5.00 -13.00 -11.15
CA MET A 1 -3.92 -13.58 -10.31
C MET A 1 -3.24 -14.67 -11.12
N LYS A 2 -1.90 -14.71 -11.19
CA LYS A 2 -1.19 -15.83 -11.86
C LYS A 2 -1.41 -17.10 -11.04
N ASN A 3 -1.87 -18.15 -11.71
CA ASN A 3 -2.25 -19.43 -11.12
C ASN A 3 -1.11 -20.01 -10.25
N GLY A 4 -1.39 -20.32 -8.98
CA GLY A 4 -0.55 -21.20 -8.14
C GLY A 4 0.38 -20.56 -7.11
N GLN A 5 0.49 -19.23 -7.02
CA GLN A 5 1.32 -18.63 -5.97
C GLN A 5 0.56 -18.58 -4.63
N LYS A 6 1.05 -19.32 -3.64
CA LYS A 6 0.55 -19.28 -2.26
C LYS A 6 0.63 -17.83 -1.75
N GLN A 7 -0.46 -17.33 -1.19
CA GLN A 7 -0.49 -16.03 -0.55
C GLN A 7 0.58 -15.99 0.56
N LEU A 8 1.37 -14.91 0.60
CA LEU A 8 2.39 -14.71 1.63
C LEU A 8 1.70 -14.61 2.99
N ASN A 9 2.27 -15.27 4.01
CA ASN A 9 1.85 -15.05 5.38
C ASN A 9 2.18 -13.62 5.83
N TRP A 10 1.61 -13.17 6.97
CA TRP A 10 1.83 -11.81 7.46
C TRP A 10 3.33 -11.44 7.58
N SER A 11 4.16 -12.39 8.01
CA SER A 11 5.59 -12.18 8.27
C SER A 11 6.36 -12.00 6.96
N GLN A 12 6.15 -12.89 5.99
CA GLN A 12 6.74 -12.81 4.65
C GLN A 12 6.30 -11.54 3.91
N ALA A 13 5.02 -11.17 4.05
CA ALA A 13 4.52 -9.93 3.48
C ALA A 13 5.17 -8.69 4.11
N ASN A 14 5.37 -8.68 5.43
CA ASN A 14 6.05 -7.58 6.12
C ASN A 14 7.52 -7.47 5.72
N GLU A 15 8.24 -8.59 5.61
CA GLU A 15 9.61 -8.62 5.09
C GLU A 15 9.70 -8.08 3.67
N THR A 16 8.77 -8.48 2.80
CA THR A 16 8.70 -8.00 1.42
C THR A 16 8.46 -6.49 1.37
N ARG A 17 7.57 -5.96 2.22
CA ARG A 17 7.35 -4.50 2.34
C ARG A 17 8.59 -3.76 2.81
N LEU A 18 9.34 -4.34 3.76
CA LEU A 18 10.60 -3.76 4.24
C LEU A 18 11.63 -3.66 3.10
N VAL A 19 11.86 -4.78 2.40
CA VAL A 19 12.79 -4.82 1.26
C VAL A 19 12.40 -3.80 0.19
N THR A 20 11.11 -3.72 -0.16
CA THR A 20 10.62 -2.75 -1.15
C THR A 20 10.86 -1.30 -0.71
N LYS A 21 10.61 -0.97 0.57
CA LYS A 21 10.89 0.37 1.11
C LYS A 21 12.38 0.71 1.07
N CYS A 22 13.26 -0.21 1.45
CA CYS A 22 14.70 -0.01 1.37
C CYS A 22 15.19 0.13 -0.09
N ARG A 23 14.66 -0.69 -1.00
CA ARG A 23 14.96 -0.60 -2.43
C ARG A 23 14.60 0.77 -2.99
N TYR A 24 13.43 1.30 -2.64
CA TYR A 24 12.98 2.61 -3.09
C TYR A 24 14.00 3.72 -2.78
N ILE A 25 14.58 3.70 -1.57
CA ILE A 25 15.63 4.66 -1.19
C ILE A 25 16.84 4.55 -2.14
N ILE A 26 17.31 3.33 -2.40
CA ILE A 26 18.44 3.08 -3.32
C ILE A 26 18.10 3.55 -4.73
N GLU A 27 16.90 3.28 -5.22
CA GLU A 27 16.44 3.71 -6.55
C GLU A 27 16.38 5.24 -6.67
N VAL A 28 15.90 5.93 -5.64
CA VAL A 28 15.86 7.40 -5.59
C VAL A 28 17.28 7.97 -5.63
N ILE A 29 18.20 7.44 -4.82
CA ILE A 29 19.60 7.88 -4.82
C ILE A 29 20.26 7.62 -6.18
N ASN A 30 20.07 6.42 -6.75
CA ASN A 30 20.60 6.09 -8.08
C ASN A 30 20.03 7.01 -9.17
N ARG A 31 18.75 7.40 -9.05
CA ARG A 31 18.14 8.39 -9.94
C ARG A 31 18.85 9.74 -9.82
N ILE A 32 19.18 10.20 -8.62
CA ILE A 32 19.92 11.45 -8.42
C ILE A 32 21.28 11.38 -9.13
N PHE A 33 22.05 10.30 -8.91
CA PHE A 33 23.33 10.10 -9.61
C PHE A 33 23.18 10.20 -11.13
N LYS A 34 22.21 9.48 -11.70
CA LYS A 34 21.97 9.46 -13.15
C LYS A 34 21.41 10.78 -13.72
N GLN A 35 20.73 11.58 -12.89
CA GLN A 35 20.23 12.90 -13.28
C GLN A 35 21.33 13.95 -13.26
N GLN A 36 22.25 13.88 -12.30
CA GLN A 36 23.33 14.87 -12.16
C GLN A 36 24.55 14.53 -13.02
N PHE A 37 24.81 13.24 -13.28
CA PHE A 37 25.98 12.78 -14.02
C PHE A 37 25.57 11.90 -15.20
N GLU A 38 25.61 12.47 -16.41
CA GLU A 38 25.31 11.74 -17.66
C GLU A 38 26.18 10.49 -17.82
N ALA A 39 27.45 10.59 -17.42
CA ALA A 39 28.43 9.50 -17.48
C ALA A 39 28.01 8.25 -16.68
N LEU A 40 27.13 8.39 -15.68
CA LEU A 40 26.66 7.28 -14.83
C LEU A 40 25.32 6.68 -15.30
N LYS A 41 24.70 7.19 -16.38
CA LYS A 41 23.41 6.68 -16.86
C LYS A 41 23.50 5.24 -17.34
N GLU A 42 24.51 4.95 -18.15
CA GLU A 42 24.72 3.67 -18.80
C GLU A 42 26.03 3.06 -18.30
N THR A 43 25.94 1.99 -17.51
CA THR A 43 27.12 1.28 -17.02
C THR A 43 27.58 0.30 -18.09
N GLN A 44 28.80 0.49 -18.60
CA GLN A 44 29.42 -0.43 -19.54
C GLN A 44 30.35 -1.39 -18.80
N ASN A 45 30.55 -2.60 -19.33
CA ASN A 45 31.46 -3.58 -18.73
C ASN A 45 32.91 -3.06 -18.58
N SER A 46 33.33 -2.16 -19.47
CA SER A 46 34.63 -1.47 -19.40
C SER A 46 34.81 -0.62 -18.15
N MET A 47 33.70 -0.12 -17.58
CA MET A 47 33.71 0.74 -16.39
C MET A 47 33.87 -0.04 -15.09
N LEU A 48 33.69 -1.37 -15.08
CA LEU A 48 33.70 -2.19 -13.86
C LEU A 48 34.97 -2.01 -12.99
N SER A 49 36.10 -1.69 -13.61
CA SER A 49 37.38 -1.50 -12.91
C SER A 49 37.45 -0.21 -12.08
N HIS A 50 36.65 0.82 -12.42
CA HIS A 50 36.70 2.16 -11.82
C HIS A 50 35.34 2.71 -11.40
N ILE A 51 34.24 2.01 -11.70
CA ILE A 51 32.87 2.47 -11.44
C ILE A 51 32.63 2.84 -9.97
N PHE A 52 33.26 2.12 -9.04
CA PHE A 52 33.15 2.44 -7.61
C PHE A 52 33.78 3.79 -7.27
N ASP A 53 34.92 4.10 -7.87
CA ASP A 53 35.61 5.38 -7.66
C ASP A 53 34.81 6.51 -8.32
N ASP A 54 34.25 6.29 -9.51
CA ASP A 54 33.37 7.25 -10.17
C ASP A 54 32.14 7.59 -9.31
N TYR A 55 31.46 6.58 -8.76
CA TYR A 55 30.33 6.79 -7.85
C TYR A 55 30.75 7.48 -6.55
N ARG A 56 31.94 7.18 -6.01
CA ARG A 56 32.48 7.86 -4.82
C ARG A 56 32.77 9.34 -5.09
N ILE A 57 33.37 9.66 -6.23
CA ILE A 57 33.63 11.03 -6.65
C ILE A 57 32.30 11.77 -6.82
N ALA A 58 31.36 11.18 -7.57
CA ALA A 58 30.03 11.74 -7.76
C ALA A 58 29.29 11.96 -6.42
N ALA A 59 29.41 11.04 -5.46
CA ALA A 59 28.79 11.18 -4.15
C ALA A 59 29.40 12.34 -3.37
N SER A 60 30.71 12.50 -3.45
CA SER A 60 31.44 13.61 -2.82
C SER A 60 31.00 14.95 -3.39
N LEU A 61 30.80 15.03 -4.71
CA LEU A 61 30.29 16.21 -5.39
C LEU A 61 28.83 16.51 -4.99
N ILE A 62 27.97 15.49 -4.96
CA ILE A 62 26.57 15.63 -4.48
C ILE A 62 26.56 16.19 -3.07
N ASN A 63 27.29 15.57 -2.14
CA ASN A 63 27.30 15.98 -0.75
C ASN A 63 27.91 17.37 -0.52
N GLY A 64 28.88 17.76 -1.34
CA GLY A 64 29.57 19.05 -1.22
C GLY A 64 28.83 20.22 -1.84
N PHE A 65 28.10 19.99 -2.94
CA PHE A 65 27.56 21.07 -3.77
C PHE A 65 26.04 21.02 -3.99
N PHE A 66 25.40 19.87 -3.78
CA PHE A 66 23.97 19.71 -4.02
C PHE A 66 23.23 19.68 -2.69
N SER A 67 22.34 20.65 -2.49
CA SER A 67 21.39 20.63 -1.38
C SER A 67 20.32 19.58 -1.66
N GLU A 68 20.42 18.44 -1.00
CA GLU A 68 19.45 17.36 -1.13
C GLU A 68 18.07 17.83 -0.65
N ARG A 69 17.05 17.68 -1.51
CA ARG A 69 15.66 17.95 -1.13
C ARG A 69 15.09 16.74 -0.39
N ILE A 70 15.64 16.42 0.77
CA ILE A 70 15.08 15.38 1.64
C ILE A 70 14.06 16.05 2.56
N SER A 71 12.79 15.91 2.21
CA SER A 71 11.67 16.41 3.02
C SER A 71 11.67 15.79 4.42
N ASP A 72 12.02 14.51 4.53
CA ASP A 72 11.85 13.72 5.75
C ASP A 72 13.12 13.65 6.61
N LYS A 73 14.06 14.58 6.42
CA LYS A 73 15.40 14.52 7.04
C LYS A 73 15.34 14.52 8.57
N GLU A 74 14.35 15.19 9.13
CA GLU A 74 14.13 15.28 10.58
C GLU A 74 13.49 14.01 11.16
N ASP A 75 12.74 13.26 10.34
CA ASP A 75 11.94 12.11 10.75
C ASP A 75 12.62 10.76 10.49
N VAL A 76 13.86 10.75 9.97
CA VAL A 76 14.55 9.53 9.51
C VAL A 76 14.58 8.44 10.58
N GLU A 77 14.93 8.80 11.81
CA GLU A 77 15.01 7.83 12.92
C GLU A 77 13.62 7.33 13.30
N GLU A 78 12.63 8.23 13.37
CA GLU A 78 11.25 7.85 13.69
C GLU A 78 10.69 6.87 12.64
N ILE A 79 10.88 7.19 11.35
CA ILE A 79 10.46 6.35 10.23
C ILE A 79 11.13 4.97 10.32
N ALA A 80 12.44 4.92 10.57
CA ALA A 80 13.18 3.67 10.70
C ALA A 80 12.68 2.82 11.88
N GLN A 81 12.44 3.43 13.04
CA GLN A 81 11.88 2.76 14.21
C GLN A 81 10.46 2.26 13.95
N ASN A 82 9.62 3.06 13.30
CA ASN A 82 8.26 2.67 12.92
C ASN A 82 8.25 1.52 11.92
N MET A 83 9.17 1.50 10.96
CA MET A 83 9.36 0.37 10.04
C MET A 83 9.76 -0.91 10.80
N LYS A 84 10.69 -0.83 11.74
CA LYS A 84 11.10 -1.96 12.59
C LYS A 84 9.96 -2.48 13.47
N LYS A 85 9.19 -1.58 14.10
CA LYS A 85 8.03 -1.94 14.92
C LYS A 85 6.98 -2.68 14.10
N LYS A 86 6.66 -2.17 12.90
CA LYS A 86 5.65 -2.75 12.00
C LYS A 86 6.08 -4.08 11.37
N LEU A 87 7.38 -4.36 11.28
CA LEU A 87 7.89 -5.63 10.75
C LEU A 87 7.37 -6.84 11.55
N LYS A 88 7.33 -6.70 12.88
CA LYS A 88 6.88 -7.76 13.81
C LYS A 88 5.38 -7.76 14.07
N LEU A 89 4.65 -6.78 13.52
CA LEU A 89 3.21 -6.67 13.74
C LEU A 89 2.48 -7.68 12.85
N ARG A 90 1.77 -8.61 13.49
CA ARG A 90 0.90 -9.55 12.79
C ARG A 90 -0.27 -8.81 12.14
N ASN A 91 -0.62 -9.22 10.92
CA ASN A 91 -1.84 -8.77 10.29
C ASN A 91 -2.98 -9.75 10.63
N ASP A 92 -3.93 -9.31 11.43
CA ASP A 92 -5.06 -10.15 11.87
C ASP A 92 -6.04 -10.48 10.73
N MET A 93 -5.93 -9.82 9.58
CA MET A 93 -6.69 -10.18 8.37
C MET A 93 -6.42 -11.61 7.90
N GLU A 94 -5.24 -12.17 8.20
CA GLU A 94 -4.92 -13.57 7.85
C GLU A 94 -5.86 -14.57 8.55
N LYS A 95 -6.28 -14.26 9.79
CA LYS A 95 -7.25 -15.05 10.55
C LYS A 95 -8.61 -15.12 9.83
N TYR A 96 -9.02 -14.02 9.19
CA TYR A 96 -10.29 -13.96 8.45
C TYR A 96 -10.24 -14.73 7.13
N PHE A 97 -9.07 -14.89 6.51
CA PHE A 97 -8.91 -15.75 5.32
C PHE A 97 -8.96 -17.24 5.69
N GLU A 98 -8.35 -17.64 6.81
CA GLU A 98 -8.41 -19.02 7.31
C GLU A 98 -9.84 -19.44 7.68
N LEU A 99 -10.59 -18.58 8.38
CA LEU A 99 -12.01 -18.78 8.68
C LEU A 99 -12.87 -18.88 7.41
N ARG A 100 -12.53 -18.13 6.35
CA ARG A 100 -13.26 -18.17 5.07
C ARG A 100 -13.05 -19.50 4.36
N LEU A 101 -11.84 -20.07 4.36
CA LEU A 101 -11.53 -21.35 3.71
C LEU A 101 -12.26 -22.54 4.36
N THR A 102 -12.43 -22.55 5.68
CA THR A 102 -13.17 -23.61 6.40
C THR A 102 -14.69 -23.50 6.29
N SER A 103 -15.23 -22.31 6.01
CA SER A 103 -16.68 -22.03 5.96
C SER A 103 -17.27 -22.02 4.54
N SER A 104 -16.43 -22.17 3.52
CA SER A 104 -16.72 -21.83 2.12
C SER A 104 -17.67 -22.76 1.36
N GLN A 105 -18.20 -23.83 1.94
CA GLN A 105 -19.19 -24.66 1.21
C GLN A 105 -20.64 -24.21 1.40
N ASN A 106 -21.00 -23.53 2.51
CA ASN A 106 -22.42 -23.25 2.83
C ASN A 106 -22.76 -21.78 3.14
N LEU A 107 -21.78 -20.86 3.25
CA LEU A 107 -22.01 -19.51 3.77
C LEU A 107 -22.13 -18.40 2.71
N PHE A 108 -21.71 -18.66 1.47
CA PHE A 108 -21.57 -17.61 0.44
C PHE A 108 -22.91 -17.03 -0.02
N THR A 109 -23.96 -17.83 -0.15
CA THR A 109 -25.28 -17.35 -0.58
C THR A 109 -25.96 -16.45 0.46
N LYS A 110 -25.72 -16.69 1.77
CA LYS A 110 -26.49 -16.03 2.83
C LYS A 110 -25.91 -14.67 3.29
N ILE A 111 -24.61 -14.45 3.09
CA ILE A 111 -23.90 -13.23 3.55
C ILE A 111 -23.93 -12.13 2.49
N GLU A 112 -23.92 -12.51 1.20
CA GLU A 112 -23.88 -11.55 0.10
C GLU A 112 -25.15 -10.70 0.05
N GLU A 113 -26.32 -11.28 0.36
CA GLU A 113 -27.58 -10.54 0.47
C GLU A 113 -27.59 -9.56 1.66
N TYR A 114 -27.08 -9.97 2.82
CA TYR A 114 -27.16 -9.18 4.05
C TYR A 114 -26.23 -7.94 4.03
N TYR A 115 -24.98 -8.10 3.57
CA TYR A 115 -24.02 -6.97 3.53
C TYR A 115 -24.36 -5.95 2.44
N GLN A 116 -24.98 -6.40 1.34
CA GLN A 116 -25.49 -5.49 0.30
C GLN A 116 -26.67 -4.69 0.83
N LEU A 117 -27.56 -5.30 1.62
CA LEU A 117 -28.68 -4.62 2.28
C LEU A 117 -28.22 -3.61 3.34
N GLU A 118 -27.28 -3.97 4.22
CA GLU A 118 -26.74 -3.03 5.21
C GLU A 118 -26.02 -1.83 4.58
N ARG A 119 -25.25 -2.07 3.50
CA ARG A 119 -24.61 -0.97 2.76
C ARG A 119 -25.63 -0.11 2.02
N ALA A 120 -26.64 -0.72 1.40
CA ALA A 120 -27.72 0.02 0.75
C ALA A 120 -28.50 0.84 1.78
N PHE A 121 -28.82 0.27 2.94
CA PHE A 121 -29.54 0.97 4.02
C PHE A 121 -28.70 2.11 4.61
N GLY A 122 -27.42 1.88 4.89
CA GLY A 122 -26.50 2.92 5.37
C GLY A 122 -26.28 4.05 4.36
N TYR A 123 -26.24 3.73 3.06
CA TYR A 123 -26.17 4.72 1.99
C TYR A 123 -27.49 5.51 1.87
N LEU A 124 -28.63 4.82 1.89
CA LEU A 124 -29.95 5.45 1.78
C LEU A 124 -30.22 6.36 2.98
N PHE A 125 -29.96 5.91 4.20
CA PHE A 125 -30.12 6.68 5.42
C PHE A 125 -29.23 7.94 5.42
N LYS A 126 -27.98 7.81 4.98
CA LYS A 126 -27.05 8.94 4.95
C LYS A 126 -27.39 9.99 3.89
N HIS A 127 -28.01 9.58 2.78
CA HIS A 127 -28.25 10.46 1.62
C HIS A 127 -29.70 10.91 1.46
N PHE A 128 -30.67 10.24 2.05
CA PHE A 128 -32.10 10.56 1.88
C PHE A 128 -32.83 10.96 3.17
N SER A 129 -32.26 10.74 4.36
CA SER A 129 -32.87 11.22 5.62
C SER A 129 -32.83 12.75 5.82
N ALA A 130 -32.22 13.49 4.88
CA ALA A 130 -32.19 14.95 4.87
C ALA A 130 -33.08 15.57 3.77
N ASN A 131 -33.77 14.77 2.95
CA ASN A 131 -34.72 15.26 1.95
C ASN A 131 -36.14 15.00 2.47
N GLU A 132 -36.86 16.07 2.84
CA GLU A 132 -38.29 16.03 3.21
C GLU A 132 -39.16 15.38 2.13
N ASP A 133 -38.68 15.34 0.88
CA ASP A 133 -39.38 14.71 -0.26
C ASP A 133 -39.50 13.18 -0.16
N TYR A 134 -38.78 12.50 0.74
CA TYR A 134 -38.82 11.04 0.88
C TYR A 134 -39.90 10.51 1.83
N GLU A 135 -40.47 11.34 2.72
CA GLU A 135 -41.56 10.91 3.62
C GLU A 135 -42.85 10.58 2.85
N PHE A 136 -43.05 11.18 1.67
CA PHE A 136 -44.22 10.93 0.81
C PHE A 136 -44.19 9.57 0.09
N LEU A 137 -43.00 9.00 -0.15
CA LEU A 137 -42.86 7.72 -0.86
C LEU A 137 -42.90 6.51 0.07
N VAL A 138 -42.57 6.68 1.35
CA VAL A 138 -42.61 5.58 2.35
C VAL A 138 -44.01 5.39 2.91
N SER A 139 -44.79 6.47 3.06
CA SER A 139 -46.15 6.42 3.61
C SER A 139 -47.19 5.80 2.66
N ASN A 140 -47.03 5.94 1.34
CA ASN A 140 -48.01 5.39 0.36
C ASN A 140 -47.82 3.91 0.01
N ASN A 141 -46.72 3.27 0.44
CA ASN A 141 -46.42 1.86 0.11
C ASN A 141 -46.70 0.89 1.27
N LEU A 142 -47.27 1.36 2.39
CA LEU A 142 -47.64 0.54 3.54
C LEU A 142 -49.16 0.36 3.73
N GLU A 143 -50.00 0.98 2.90
CA GLU A 143 -51.47 0.90 3.01
C GLU A 143 -52.16 0.09 1.89
N ASN A 144 -51.44 -0.58 0.98
CA ASN A 144 -52.06 -1.29 -0.15
C ASN A 144 -51.81 -2.80 -0.21
N ASP A 145 -51.58 -3.44 0.94
CA ASP A 145 -51.61 -4.91 1.05
C ASP A 145 -52.48 -5.33 2.26
N GLU A 146 -53.79 -5.03 2.20
CA GLU A 146 -54.86 -5.80 2.88
C GLU A 146 -55.74 -6.50 1.85
#